data_AF-A0AA40FGL0-F1
#
_entry.id   AF-A0AA40FGL0-F1
#
_cell.length_a   1.000
_cell.length_b   1.000
_cell.length_c   1.000
_cell.angle_alpha   90.00
_cell.angle_beta   90.00
_cell.angle_gamma   90.00
#
_symmetry.space_group_name_H-M   'P 1'
#
loop_
_entity.id
_entity.type
_entity.pdbx_description
1 polymer ?
#
loop_
_entity_poly.entity_id
_entity_poly.type
_entity_poly.pdbx_seq_one_letter_code
_entity_poly.pdbx_strand_id
1 'polypeptide(L)'
;MYLIGDQVAAKVMQTEKCSSTLIREKRASLLRHSNIVKVLMIEQGASLSLITMELCGTTLQDYLDKTILIKAKRICILKDVACALQFCHNAGIVHADVKPKNILMSANGQSKLTDFGCSVLIQESNEIDKFHVCFYHHCLIILIILRMKIFFLGDARVCRSRGNKGK
;
A
#
# COMPACT_ATOMS: atom_id res chain seq x y z
N MET A 1 25.40 16.37 -22.46
CA MET A 1 24.03 16.66 -22.00
C MET A 1 23.84 15.88 -20.69
N TYR A 2 24.04 16.54 -19.54
CA TYR A 2 23.83 15.89 -18.25
C TYR A 2 22.31 15.77 -18.05
N LEU A 3 21.76 14.57 -18.24
CA LEU A 3 20.44 14.26 -17.73
C LEU A 3 20.55 14.29 -16.21
N ILE A 4 20.09 15.38 -15.59
CA ILE A 4 19.72 15.35 -14.18
C ILE A 4 18.49 14.44 -14.13
N GLY A 5 18.75 13.14 -14.00
CA GLY A 5 17.70 12.13 -13.94
C GLY A 5 17.03 12.23 -12.58
N ASP A 6 15.71 12.33 -12.58
CA ASP A 6 14.93 12.17 -11.37
C ASP A 6 15.23 10.80 -10.76
N GLN A 7 15.38 10.74 -9.43
CA GLN A 7 15.56 9.47 -8.74
C GLN A 7 14.27 8.64 -8.79
N VAL A 8 14.42 7.35 -9.09
CA VAL A 8 13.31 6.39 -9.23
C VAL A 8 13.55 5.14 -8.38
N ALA A 9 12.46 4.43 -8.07
CA ALA A 9 12.56 3.09 -7.53
C ALA A 9 12.31 2.06 -8.65
N ALA A 10 13.02 0.93 -8.58
CA ALA A 10 12.97 -0.13 -9.58
C ALA A 10 12.78 -1.49 -8.90
N LYS A 11 11.73 -2.22 -9.29
CA LYS A 11 11.47 -3.60 -8.87
C LYS A 11 11.87 -4.54 -10.00
N VAL A 12 12.85 -5.39 -9.74
CA VAL A 12 13.37 -6.40 -10.69
C VAL A 12 12.80 -7.76 -10.35
N MET A 13 12.29 -8.48 -11.36
CA MET A 13 11.63 -9.78 -11.17
C MET A 13 12.09 -10.78 -12.25
N GLN A 14 12.17 -12.07 -11.92
CA GLN A 14 12.43 -13.11 -12.91
C GLN A 14 11.18 -13.32 -13.79
N THR A 15 11.31 -13.11 -15.11
CA THR A 15 10.18 -13.12 -16.04
C THR A 15 9.40 -14.43 -15.99
N GLU A 16 10.11 -15.56 -16.01
CA GLU A 16 9.51 -16.91 -16.04
C GLU A 16 8.63 -17.22 -14.82
N LYS A 17 8.94 -16.64 -13.65
CA LYS A 17 8.23 -16.91 -12.38
C LYS A 17 7.14 -15.89 -12.06
N CYS A 18 7.05 -14.82 -12.84
CA CYS A 18 6.31 -13.61 -12.46
C CYS A 18 5.23 -13.21 -13.47
N SER A 19 4.95 -14.01 -14.50
CA SER A 19 4.03 -13.63 -15.59
C SER A 19 2.68 -13.10 -15.08
N SER A 20 2.01 -13.83 -14.17
CA SER A 20 0.72 -13.42 -13.59
C SER A 20 0.81 -12.14 -12.76
N THR A 21 1.86 -12.02 -11.94
CA THR A 21 2.15 -10.83 -11.14
C THR A 21 2.41 -9.61 -12.01
N LEU A 22 3.18 -9.75 -13.09
CA LEU A 22 3.49 -8.65 -14.02
C LEU A 22 2.24 -8.16 -14.76
N ILE A 23 1.35 -9.08 -15.14
CA ILE A 23 0.06 -8.72 -15.75
C ILE A 23 -0.78 -7.88 -14.78
N ARG A 24 -0.81 -8.24 -13.50
CA ARG A 24 -1.54 -7.49 -12.46
C ARG A 24 -0.93 -6.11 -12.20
N GLU A 25 0.39 -6.04 -12.08
CA GLU A 25 1.12 -4.76 -11.95
C GLU A 25 0.89 -3.86 -13.18
N LYS A 26 0.87 -4.44 -14.39
CA LYS A 26 0.59 -3.70 -15.63
C LYS A 26 -0.84 -3.15 -15.68
N ARG A 27 -1.82 -3.90 -15.18
CA ARG A 27 -3.21 -3.38 -15.05
C ARG A 27 -3.28 -2.23 -14.06
N ALA A 28 -2.68 -2.40 -12.88
CA ALA A 28 -2.63 -1.36 -11.85
C ALA A 28 -1.79 -0.15 -12.26
N SER A 29 -0.87 -0.28 -13.23
CA SER A 29 -0.06 0.81 -13.75
C SER A 29 -0.86 1.94 -14.41
N LEU A 30 -2.15 1.73 -14.68
CA LEU A 30 -3.07 2.75 -15.18
C LEU A 30 -3.67 3.61 -14.06
N LEU A 31 -3.58 3.17 -12.80
CA LEU A 31 -4.12 3.91 -11.67
C LEU A 31 -3.28 5.18 -11.42
N ARG A 32 -3.96 6.33 -11.32
CA ARG A 32 -3.35 7.63 -11.06
C ARG A 32 -4.08 8.28 -9.88
N HIS A 33 -3.46 8.25 -8.72
CA HIS A 33 -4.04 8.77 -7.49
C HIS A 33 -2.93 9.22 -6.53
N SER A 34 -3.17 10.26 -5.73
CA SER A 34 -2.16 10.81 -4.80
C SER A 34 -1.67 9.80 -3.76
N ASN A 35 -2.52 8.83 -3.38
CA ASN A 35 -2.22 7.79 -2.41
C ASN A 35 -1.90 6.43 -3.04
N ILE A 36 -1.55 6.38 -4.33
CA ILE A 36 -1.04 5.17 -5.01
C ILE A 36 0.32 5.52 -5.61
N VAL A 37 1.29 4.62 -5.47
CA VAL A 37 2.61 4.79 -6.09
C VAL A 37 2.47 4.78 -7.61
N LYS A 38 2.93 5.84 -8.25
CA LYS A 38 2.92 6.00 -9.69
C LYS A 38 3.95 5.06 -10.33
N VAL A 39 3.46 4.07 -11.08
CA VAL A 39 4.28 3.30 -12.02
C VAL A 39 4.61 4.20 -13.22
N LEU A 40 5.91 4.35 -13.49
CA LEU A 40 6.44 5.16 -14.59
C LEU A 40 6.58 4.30 -15.85
N MET A 41 7.10 3.09 -15.71
CA MET A 41 7.35 2.19 -16.84
C MET A 41 7.36 0.73 -16.39
N ILE A 42 6.98 -0.17 -17.28
CA ILE A 42 7.14 -1.61 -17.13
C ILE A 42 7.83 -2.15 -18.37
N GLU A 43 8.96 -2.81 -18.18
CA GLU A 43 9.75 -3.42 -19.24
C GLU A 43 9.84 -4.92 -19.01
N GLN A 44 9.49 -5.71 -20.03
CA GLN A 44 9.54 -7.16 -19.96
C GLN A 44 10.69 -7.66 -20.85
N GLY A 45 11.75 -8.16 -20.22
CA GLY A 45 12.86 -8.82 -20.90
C GLY A 45 12.73 -10.35 -20.88
N ALA A 46 13.64 -11.02 -21.59
CA ALA A 46 13.64 -12.47 -21.74
C ALA A 46 13.78 -13.20 -20.38
N SER A 47 14.74 -12.79 -19.54
CA SER A 47 14.99 -13.39 -18.23
C SER A 47 14.50 -12.53 -17.06
N LEU A 48 14.52 -11.21 -17.22
CA LEU A 48 14.17 -10.24 -16.18
C LEU A 48 13.11 -9.25 -16.67
N SER A 49 12.19 -8.90 -15.78
CA SER A 49 11.22 -7.84 -15.94
C SER A 49 11.49 -6.73 -14.93
N LEU A 50 11.29 -5.48 -15.34
CA LEU A 50 11.54 -4.28 -14.56
C LEU A 50 10.26 -3.46 -14.43
N ILE A 51 9.96 -3.02 -13.21
CA ILE A 51 8.92 -2.03 -12.94
C ILE A 51 9.59 -0.81 -12.34
N THR A 52 9.58 0.29 -13.08
CA THR A 52 10.11 1.58 -12.65
C THR A 52 8.96 2.44 -12.11
N MET A 53 9.14 3.01 -10.92
CA MET A 53 8.11 3.75 -10.20
C MET A 53 8.69 5.03 -9.56
N GLU A 54 7.81 5.95 -9.17
CA GLU A 54 8.22 7.12 -8.39
C GLU A 54 8.96 6.68 -7.12
N LEU A 55 10.03 7.39 -6.78
CA LEU A 55 10.75 7.12 -5.54
C LEU A 55 9.96 7.69 -4.36
N CYS A 56 9.62 6.82 -3.40
CA CYS A 56 9.08 7.22 -2.09
C CYS A 56 10.13 6.99 -1.00
N GLY A 57 9.80 7.38 0.23
CA GLY A 57 10.61 7.04 1.41
C GLY A 57 10.47 5.56 1.80
N THR A 58 10.54 5.30 3.10
CA THR A 58 10.51 3.92 3.63
C THR A 58 9.11 3.33 3.64
N THR A 59 9.01 2.01 3.83
CA THR A 59 7.71 1.38 4.09
C THR A 59 7.16 1.80 5.45
N LEU A 60 5.85 1.68 5.62
CA LEU A 60 5.21 1.85 6.92
C LEU A 60 5.67 0.78 7.91
N GLN A 61 6.00 -0.43 7.45
CA GLN A 61 6.60 -1.47 8.29
C GLN A 61 7.92 -0.98 8.90
N ASP A 62 8.86 -0.48 8.07
CA ASP A 62 10.15 0.02 8.55
C ASP A 62 9.99 1.18 9.53
N TYR A 63 8.97 2.01 9.31
CA TYR A 63 8.63 3.13 10.19
C TYR A 63 8.11 2.64 11.55
N LEU A 64 7.24 1.62 11.53
CA LEU A 64 6.67 0.99 12.74
C LEU A 64 7.71 0.19 13.54
N ASP A 65 8.69 -0.40 12.87
CA ASP A 65 9.78 -1.13 13.52
C ASP A 65 10.71 -0.19 14.31
N LYS A 66 10.79 1.08 13.91
CA LYS A 66 11.64 2.10 14.53
C LYS A 66 10.91 2.99 15.53
N THR A 67 9.61 3.21 15.34
CA THR A 67 8.87 4.24 16.09
C THR A 67 7.43 3.85 16.37
N ILE A 68 6.86 4.38 17.46
CA ILE A 68 5.43 4.26 17.76
C ILE A 68 4.71 5.45 17.14
N LEU A 69 3.69 5.16 16.33
CA LEU A 69 2.86 6.20 15.73
C LEU A 69 1.89 6.80 16.75
N ILE A 70 1.88 8.13 16.85
CA ILE A 70 0.83 8.87 17.56
C ILE A 70 -0.52 8.71 16.84
N LYS A 71 -1.61 8.85 17.60
CA LYS A 71 -2.98 8.68 17.09
C LYS A 71 -3.28 9.50 15.84
N ALA A 72 -2.88 10.77 15.81
CA ALA A 72 -3.11 11.65 14.67
C ALA A 72 -2.47 11.10 13.38
N LYS A 73 -1.20 10.66 13.45
CA LYS A 73 -0.49 10.11 12.28
C LYS A 73 -1.12 8.79 11.81
N ARG A 74 -1.57 7.93 12.74
CA ARG A 74 -2.33 6.71 12.40
C ARG A 74 -3.58 7.06 11.59
N ILE A 75 -4.37 8.03 12.03
CA ILE A 75 -5.59 8.46 11.33
C ILE A 75 -5.27 8.98 9.93
N CYS A 76 -4.23 9.80 9.76
CA CYS A 76 -3.83 10.28 8.43
C CYS A 76 -3.44 9.13 7.49
N ILE A 77 -2.64 8.18 7.96
CA ILE A 77 -2.24 7.00 7.18
C ILE A 77 -3.48 6.19 6.77
N LEU A 78 -4.41 5.95 7.70
CA LEU A 78 -5.63 5.20 7.41
C LEU A 78 -6.53 5.92 6.39
N LYS A 79 -6.64 7.25 6.50
CA LYS A 79 -7.38 8.05 5.52
C LYS A 79 -6.77 7.92 4.13
N ASP A 80 -5.45 8.07 4.02
CA ASP A 80 -4.72 7.96 2.75
C ASP A 80 -4.91 6.57 2.12
N VAL A 81 -4.76 5.51 2.90
CA VAL A 81 -4.96 4.13 2.44
C VAL A 81 -6.42 3.88 2.03
N ALA A 82 -7.39 4.38 2.79
CA ALA A 82 -8.80 4.26 2.45
C ALA A 82 -9.13 4.98 1.13
N CYS A 83 -8.59 6.17 0.90
CA CYS A 83 -8.74 6.90 -0.36
C CYS A 83 -8.13 6.10 -1.54
N ALA A 84 -6.94 5.53 -1.36
CA ALA A 84 -6.31 4.68 -2.37
C ALA A 84 -7.18 3.45 -2.71
N LEU A 85 -7.65 2.73 -1.69
CA LEU A 85 -8.47 1.53 -1.87
C LEU A 85 -9.81 1.85 -2.53
N GLN A 86 -10.49 2.92 -2.09
CA GLN A 86 -11.73 3.37 -2.73
C GLN A 86 -11.50 3.65 -4.22
N PHE A 87 -10.40 4.33 -4.56
CA PHE A 87 -10.04 4.60 -5.96
C PHE A 87 -9.81 3.31 -6.76
N CYS A 88 -8.99 2.39 -6.24
CA CYS A 88 -8.73 1.09 -6.89
C CYS A 88 -10.03 0.34 -7.16
N HIS A 89 -10.88 0.28 -6.14
CA HIS A 89 -12.08 -0.49 -6.22
C HIS A 89 -13.14 0.14 -7.15
N ASN A 90 -13.23 1.48 -7.21
CA ASN A 90 -14.02 2.18 -8.23
C ASN A 90 -13.56 1.87 -9.66
N ALA A 91 -12.27 1.56 -9.83
CA ALA A 91 -11.69 1.07 -11.08
C ALA A 91 -11.86 -0.45 -11.28
N GLY A 92 -12.61 -1.14 -10.41
CA GLY A 92 -12.84 -2.58 -10.49
C GLY A 92 -11.66 -3.45 -10.07
N ILE A 93 -10.68 -2.89 -9.33
CA ILE A 93 -9.45 -3.58 -8.91
C ILE A 93 -9.43 -3.69 -7.38
N VAL A 94 -9.33 -4.91 -6.86
CA VAL A 94 -9.07 -5.18 -5.43
C VAL A 94 -7.57 -5.44 -5.23
N HIS A 95 -6.94 -4.73 -4.29
CA HIS A 95 -5.50 -4.87 -4.03
C HIS A 95 -5.11 -6.25 -3.49
N ALA A 96 -5.95 -6.84 -2.65
CA ALA A 96 -5.82 -8.16 -2.01
C ALA A 96 -4.61 -8.40 -1.07
N ASP A 97 -3.55 -7.59 -1.13
CA ASP A 97 -2.37 -7.71 -0.25
C ASP A 97 -2.04 -6.40 0.49
N VAL A 98 -3.01 -5.83 1.20
CA VAL A 98 -2.79 -4.59 1.96
C VAL A 98 -2.14 -4.92 3.31
N LYS A 99 -0.92 -4.44 3.50
CA LYS A 99 -0.11 -4.62 4.72
C LYS A 99 0.88 -3.46 4.87
N PRO A 100 1.46 -3.22 6.06
CA PRO A 100 2.40 -2.12 6.26
C PRO A 100 3.62 -2.12 5.31
N LYS A 101 4.05 -3.29 4.81
CA LYS A 101 5.13 -3.39 3.83
C LYS A 101 4.77 -2.81 2.45
N ASN A 102 3.48 -2.80 2.12
CA ASN A 102 2.96 -2.34 0.82
C ASN A 102 2.44 -0.90 0.90
N ILE A 103 2.81 -0.16 1.94
CA ILE A 103 2.49 1.26 2.11
C ILE A 103 3.80 2.01 2.25
N LEU A 104 4.05 2.94 1.35
CA LEU A 104 5.23 3.80 1.36
C LEU A 104 4.89 5.15 1.99
N MET A 105 5.83 5.68 2.77
CA MET A 105 5.78 7.02 3.32
C MET A 105 6.47 7.96 2.35
N SER A 106 5.71 8.82 1.67
CA SER A 106 6.27 9.82 0.77
C SER A 106 6.94 10.95 1.56
N ALA A 107 7.91 11.62 0.94
CA ALA A 107 8.64 12.75 1.54
C ALA A 107 7.71 13.92 1.92
N ASN A 108 6.58 14.07 1.23
CA ASN A 108 5.56 15.07 1.54
C ASN A 108 4.64 14.69 2.73
N GLY A 109 4.91 13.55 3.38
CA GLY A 109 4.17 13.09 4.56
C GLY A 109 2.91 12.27 4.26
N GLN A 110 2.56 12.07 2.98
CA GLN A 110 1.45 11.23 2.54
C GLN A 110 1.83 9.75 2.52
N SER A 111 0.84 8.89 2.76
CA SER A 111 0.98 7.44 2.57
C SER A 111 0.50 7.03 1.18
N LYS A 112 1.26 6.15 0.54
CA LYS A 112 0.95 5.62 -0.80
C LYS A 112 0.92 4.10 -0.81
N LEU A 113 -0.13 3.53 -1.37
CA LEU A 113 -0.28 2.09 -1.59
C LEU A 113 0.56 1.65 -2.80
N THR A 114 1.21 0.49 -2.70
CA THR A 114 2.05 -0.10 -3.76
C THR A 114 1.94 -1.62 -3.77
N ASP A 115 2.57 -2.25 -4.76
CA ASP A 115 2.65 -3.71 -4.95
C ASP A 115 1.30 -4.37 -5.26
N PHE A 116 0.88 -4.23 -6.53
CA PHE A 116 -0.37 -4.78 -7.02
C PHE A 116 -0.24 -6.21 -7.56
N GLY A 117 0.87 -6.89 -7.26
CA GLY A 117 1.15 -8.25 -7.74
C GLY A 117 0.12 -9.31 -7.34
N CYS A 118 -0.65 -9.05 -6.28
CA CYS A 118 -1.73 -9.91 -5.81
C CYS A 118 -3.13 -9.42 -6.21
N SER A 119 -3.24 -8.32 -6.95
CA SER A 119 -4.55 -7.71 -7.24
C SER A 119 -5.46 -8.58 -8.11
N VAL A 120 -6.77 -8.37 -7.95
CA VAL A 120 -7.83 -9.12 -8.66
C VAL A 120 -8.85 -8.16 -9.26
N LEU A 121 -9.45 -8.56 -10.39
CA LEU A 121 -10.52 -7.82 -11.05
C LEU A 121 -11.87 -8.27 -10.49
N ILE A 122 -12.75 -7.31 -10.29
CA ILE A 122 -14.09 -7.56 -9.74
C ILE A 122 -15.05 -8.16 -10.78
N GLN A 123 -14.77 -8.00 -12.09
CA GLN A 123 -15.67 -8.44 -13.17
C GLN A 123 -15.58 -9.93 -13.54
N GLU A 124 -14.78 -10.75 -12.85
CA GLU A 124 -14.70 -12.19 -13.10
C GLU A 124 -15.84 -13.00 -12.41
N SER A 125 -16.82 -12.34 -11.79
CA SER A 125 -18.01 -13.01 -11.23
C SER A 125 -19.32 -12.24 -11.52
N ASN A 126 -20.42 -12.97 -11.67
CA ASN A 126 -21.68 -12.61 -12.36
C ASN A 126 -22.35 -11.27 -11.96
N GLU A 127 -23.31 -10.79 -12.77
CA GLU A 127 -24.11 -9.55 -12.60
C GLU A 127 -24.71 -9.33 -11.19
N ILE A 128 -24.98 -10.40 -10.43
CA ILE A 128 -25.48 -10.37 -9.04
C ILE A 128 -24.41 -9.88 -8.05
N ASP A 129 -23.13 -10.02 -8.38
CA ASP A 129 -22.01 -9.61 -7.54
C ASP A 129 -21.76 -8.11 -7.57
N LYS A 130 -22.22 -7.36 -8.59
CA LYS A 130 -22.03 -5.90 -8.65
C LYS A 130 -22.66 -5.18 -7.45
N PHE A 131 -23.78 -5.68 -6.92
CA PHE A 131 -24.42 -5.15 -5.69
C PHE A 131 -23.72 -5.62 -4.41
N HIS A 132 -23.24 -6.86 -4.36
CA HIS A 132 -22.47 -7.38 -3.21
C HIS A 132 -21.11 -6.67 -3.09
N VAL A 133 -20.42 -6.42 -4.20
CA VAL A 133 -19.13 -5.72 -4.24
C VAL A 133 -19.21 -4.35 -3.57
N CYS A 134 -20.31 -3.60 -3.73
CA CYS A 134 -20.45 -2.28 -3.11
C CYS A 134 -20.61 -2.36 -1.58
N PHE A 135 -21.33 -3.37 -1.08
CA PHE A 135 -21.41 -3.67 0.37
C PHE A 135 -20.10 -4.24 0.93
N TYR A 136 -19.38 -5.04 0.14
CA TYR A 136 -18.06 -5.57 0.49
C TYR A 136 -16.97 -4.51 0.44
N HIS A 137 -17.04 -3.49 -0.42
CA HIS A 137 -16.02 -2.43 -0.54
C HIS A 137 -15.73 -1.76 0.79
N HIS A 138 -16.77 -1.28 1.47
CA HIS A 138 -16.62 -0.53 2.71
C HIS A 138 -16.23 -1.45 3.88
N CYS A 139 -16.88 -2.62 3.98
CA CYS A 139 -16.57 -3.60 5.01
C CYS A 139 -15.15 -4.19 4.86
N LEU A 140 -14.69 -4.44 3.64
CA LEU A 140 -13.35 -4.97 3.36
C LEU A 140 -12.27 -3.93 3.64
N ILE A 141 -12.48 -2.66 3.28
CA ILE A 141 -11.57 -1.56 3.66
C ILE A 141 -11.45 -1.49 5.18
N ILE A 142 -12.57 -1.54 5.91
CA ILE A 142 -12.57 -1.51 7.38
C ILE A 142 -11.88 -2.75 7.96
N LEU A 143 -12.19 -3.96 7.49
CA LEU A 143 -11.58 -5.20 7.97
C LEU A 143 -10.08 -5.27 7.68
N ILE A 144 -9.66 -4.83 6.50
CA ILE A 144 -8.25 -4.74 6.10
C ILE A 144 -7.53 -3.74 7.02
N ILE A 145 -8.09 -2.55 7.20
CA ILE A 145 -7.54 -1.51 8.09
C ILE A 145 -7.46 -1.99 9.55
N LEU A 146 -8.50 -2.65 10.05
CA LEU A 146 -8.53 -3.19 11.41
C LEU A 146 -7.52 -4.33 11.63
N ARG A 147 -7.20 -5.10 10.58
CA ARG A 147 -6.16 -6.16 10.63
C ARG A 147 -4.74 -5.62 10.53
N MET A 148 -4.54 -4.39 10.05
CA MET A 148 -3.24 -3.76 10.12
C MET A 148 -2.91 -3.48 11.59
N LYS A 149 -1.83 -4.10 12.11
CA LYS A 149 -1.33 -4.02 13.50
C LYS A 149 -1.07 -2.60 14.05
N ILE A 150 -1.37 -1.56 13.29
CA ILE A 150 -1.33 -0.13 13.64
C ILE A 150 -2.15 0.16 14.92
N PHE A 151 -3.17 -0.64 15.24
CA PHE A 151 -4.06 -0.43 16.39
C PHE A 151 -3.50 -0.87 17.76
N PHE A 152 -2.58 -1.84 17.84
CA PHE A 152 -2.33 -2.56 19.11
C PHE A 152 -1.08 -2.19 19.90
N LEU A 153 -0.26 -1.24 19.46
CA LEU A 153 1.00 -0.91 20.16
C LEU A 153 0.91 0.29 21.12
N GLY A 154 -0.30 0.77 21.43
CA GLY A 154 -0.51 2.04 22.15
C GLY A 154 -0.66 1.98 23.67
N ASP A 155 -1.34 0.99 24.25
CA ASP A 155 -1.89 1.18 25.61
C ASP A 155 -1.17 0.43 26.75
N ALA A 156 -0.11 -0.33 26.49
CA ALA A 156 0.51 -1.15 27.54
C ALA A 156 1.76 -0.56 28.24
N ARG A 157 2.24 0.64 27.88
CA ARG A 157 3.53 1.16 28.43
C ARG A 157 3.47 2.50 29.19
N VAL A 158 2.29 3.02 29.51
CA VAL A 158 2.18 4.28 30.29
C VAL A 158 2.07 4.04 31.81
N CYS A 159 1.90 2.80 32.29
CA CYS A 159 1.74 2.50 33.72
C CYS A 159 2.94 1.77 34.36
N ARG A 160 4.20 2.24 34.18
CA ARG A 160 5.32 1.83 35.04
C ARG A 160 6.37 2.95 35.19
N SER A 161 5.97 4.08 35.76
CA SER A 161 6.93 5.09 36.26
C SER A 161 6.27 6.12 37.18
N ARG A 162 5.50 5.67 38.17
CA ARG A 162 5.21 6.44 39.39
C ARG A 162 5.17 5.50 40.58
N GLY A 163 6.31 5.36 41.25
CA GLY A 163 6.41 4.52 42.45
C GLY A 163 7.83 4.25 42.89
N ASN A 164 8.69 5.28 42.98
CA ASN A 164 9.70 5.30 44.03
C ASN A 164 10.25 6.73 44.26
N LYS A 165 9.58 7.48 45.14
CA LYS A 165 10.16 8.57 45.90
C LYS A 165 9.47 8.55 47.26
N GLY A 166 10.21 8.23 48.32
CA GLY A 166 9.72 8.47 49.67
C GLY A 166 10.36 7.60 50.75
N LYS A 167 11.46 8.14 51.28
CA LYS A 167 11.98 8.02 52.65
C LYS A 167 12.51 6.66 53.11
#